data_AF-A0A7C8YFQ5-F1
#
_entry.id   AF-A0A7C8YFQ5-F1
#
_cell.length_a   1.000
_cell.length_b   1.000
_cell.length_c   1.000
_cell.angle_alpha   90.00
_cell.angle_beta   90.00
_cell.angle_gamma   90.00
#
_symmetry.space_group_name_H-M   'P 1'
#
loop_
_entity.id
_entity.type
_entity.pdbx_description
1 polymer ?
#
loop_
_entity_poly.entity_id
_entity_poly.type
_entity_poly.pdbx_seq_one_letter_code
_entity_poly.pdbx_strand_id
1 'polypeptide(L)'
;MEKTISINWADLHLIFLIIVCALIPTSSANQVYLGSYCPNTTTFASHSQYHTNLKTLLASLSSNAADNPDGFYSRSIGDGTNDTVYGLFLCRGDLNISSC
;
A
#
# COMPACT_ATOMS: atom_id res chain seq x y z
N MET A 1 -18.66 49.49 8.27
CA MET A 1 -19.58 48.53 7.62
C MET A 1 -19.37 47.19 8.32
N GLU A 2 -20.12 46.97 9.39
CA GLU A 2 -20.08 45.74 10.17
C GLU A 2 -20.97 44.73 9.47
N LYS A 3 -20.39 43.66 8.92
CA LYS A 3 -21.15 42.62 8.23
C LYS A 3 -21.59 41.61 9.29
N THR A 4 -22.80 41.79 9.80
CA THR A 4 -23.40 40.84 10.75
C THR A 4 -23.62 39.51 10.02
N ILE A 5 -22.84 38.50 10.34
CA ILE A 5 -23.02 37.14 9.82
C ILE A 5 -24.21 36.52 10.56
N SER A 6 -25.30 36.27 9.83
CA SER A 6 -26.46 35.52 10.31
C SER A 6 -26.17 34.02 10.22
N ILE A 7 -25.89 33.36 11.34
CA ILE A 7 -25.68 31.91 11.44
C ILE A 7 -27.06 31.27 11.67
N ASN A 8 -27.49 30.38 10.78
CA ASN A 8 -28.79 29.73 10.89
C ASN A 8 -28.67 28.32 11.51
N TRP A 9 -29.79 27.70 11.86
CA TRP A 9 -29.79 26.37 12.51
C TRP A 9 -29.08 25.28 11.68
N ALA A 10 -29.17 25.36 10.36
CA ALA A 10 -28.44 24.46 9.46
C ALA A 10 -26.92 24.62 9.59
N ASP A 11 -26.42 25.84 9.75
CA ASP A 11 -24.99 26.11 9.96
C ASP A 11 -24.53 25.56 11.32
N LEU A 12 -25.37 25.68 12.35
CA LEU A 12 -25.07 25.13 13.67
C LEU A 12 -25.01 23.59 13.66
N HIS A 13 -25.94 22.93 12.95
CA HIS A 13 -25.90 21.48 12.75
C HIS A 13 -24.68 21.04 11.93
N LEU A 14 -24.33 21.79 10.89
CA LEU A 14 -23.13 21.52 10.09
C LEU A 14 -21.86 21.66 10.93
N ILE A 15 -21.75 22.72 11.73
CA ILE A 15 -20.62 22.95 12.66
C ILE A 15 -20.54 21.82 13.67
N PHE A 16 -21.68 21.39 14.25
CA PHE A 16 -21.73 20.26 15.17
C PHE A 16 -21.23 18.96 14.52
N LEU A 17 -21.66 18.67 13.28
CA LEU A 17 -21.18 17.49 12.54
C LEU A 17 -19.67 17.55 12.26
N ILE A 18 -19.13 18.73 11.93
CA ILE A 18 -17.69 18.92 11.73
C ILE A 18 -16.92 18.68 13.04
N ILE A 19 -17.40 19.23 14.16
CA ILE A 19 -16.79 19.03 15.48
C ILE A 19 -16.81 17.54 15.86
N VAL A 20 -17.94 16.85 15.68
CA VAL A 20 -18.06 15.41 15.94
C VAL A 20 -17.08 14.61 15.06
N CYS A 21 -16.93 14.97 13.79
CA CYS A 21 -16.00 14.31 12.87
C CYS A 21 -14.52 14.55 13.25
N ALA A 22 -14.18 15.76 13.71
CA ALA A 22 -12.84 16.11 14.16
C ALA A 22 -12.43 15.44 15.50
N LEU A 23 -13.41 15.02 16.31
CA LEU A 23 -13.19 14.28 17.55
C LEU A 23 -12.95 12.77 17.32
N ILE A 24 -13.10 12.28 16.09
CA ILE A 24 -12.79 10.89 15.75
C ILE A 24 -11.26 10.74 15.77
N PRO A 25 -10.69 9.90 16.66
CA PRO A 25 -9.25 9.69 16.68
C PRO A 25 -8.79 9.07 15.37
N THR A 26 -7.77 9.68 14.76
CA THR A 26 -7.09 9.09 13.59
C THR A 26 -6.18 7.97 14.08
N SER A 27 -6.50 6.72 13.71
CA SER A 27 -5.62 5.59 13.99
C SER A 27 -4.50 5.55 12.97
N SER A 28 -3.25 5.73 13.39
CA SER A 28 -2.10 5.29 12.60
C SER A 28 -1.92 3.79 12.81
N ALA A 29 -2.25 3.01 11.78
CA ALA A 29 -1.90 1.60 11.78
C ALA A 29 -0.39 1.51 11.58
N ASN A 30 0.35 1.16 12.63
CA ASN A 30 1.75 0.77 12.47
C ASN A 30 1.84 -0.49 11.60
N GLN A 31 2.88 -0.60 10.79
CA GLN A 31 3.15 -1.81 10.02
C GLN A 31 3.39 -2.97 10.99
N VAL A 32 2.39 -3.84 11.14
CA VAL A 32 2.51 -5.08 11.91
C VAL A 32 2.70 -6.22 10.92
N TYR A 33 3.82 -6.92 11.03
CA TYR A 33 4.06 -8.12 10.24
C TYR A 33 3.04 -9.21 10.64
N LEU A 34 2.16 -9.58 9.70
CA LEU A 34 1.10 -10.56 9.93
C LEU A 34 1.58 -12.01 9.77
N GLY A 35 2.56 -12.25 8.90
CA GLY A 35 3.09 -13.58 8.63
C GLY A 35 3.69 -13.74 7.24
N SER A 36 4.27 -14.91 7.00
CA SER A 36 4.74 -15.36 5.68
C SER A 36 4.46 -16.84 5.52
N TYR A 37 4.38 -17.29 4.27
CA TYR A 37 4.24 -18.69 3.91
C TYR A 37 5.36 -19.09 2.96
N CYS A 38 6.30 -19.90 3.45
CA CYS A 38 7.42 -20.43 2.69
C CYS A 38 7.43 -21.96 2.85
N PRO A 39 6.78 -22.72 1.94
CA PRO A 39 6.77 -24.17 2.04
C PRO A 39 8.19 -24.72 1.82
N ASN A 40 8.63 -25.64 2.68
CA ASN A 40 9.93 -26.32 2.58
C ASN A 40 9.95 -27.43 1.50
N THR A 41 9.12 -27.30 0.47
CA THR A 41 8.97 -28.31 -0.59
C THR A 41 10.05 -28.21 -1.65
N THR A 42 10.63 -27.02 -1.83
CA THR A 42 11.60 -26.73 -2.90
C THR A 42 12.58 -25.65 -2.44
N THR A 43 13.86 -25.85 -2.71
CA THR A 43 14.93 -24.87 -2.48
C THR A 43 15.67 -24.60 -3.78
N PHE A 44 16.17 -23.38 -3.97
CA PHE A 44 17.04 -23.03 -5.09
C PHE A 44 18.50 -22.90 -4.63
N ALA A 45 19.44 -23.16 -5.53
CA ALA A 45 20.86 -23.02 -5.23
C ALA A 45 21.24 -21.54 -5.06
N SER A 46 22.11 -21.25 -4.08
CA SER A 46 22.75 -19.95 -3.94
C SER A 46 23.53 -19.63 -5.22
N HIS A 47 23.21 -18.51 -5.87
CA HIS A 47 23.74 -18.04 -7.18
C HIS A 47 23.12 -18.69 -8.43
N SER A 48 21.98 -19.36 -8.30
CA SER A 48 21.16 -19.73 -9.47
C SER A 48 20.63 -18.49 -10.22
N GLN A 49 20.25 -18.69 -11.49
CA GLN A 49 19.56 -17.66 -12.26
C GLN A 49 18.21 -17.30 -11.60
N TYR A 50 17.48 -18.28 -11.08
CA TYR A 50 16.30 -18.06 -10.24
C TYR A 50 16.56 -17.06 -9.09
N HIS A 51 17.68 -17.21 -8.36
CA HIS A 51 18.03 -16.29 -7.27
C HIS A 51 18.25 -14.85 -7.77
N THR A 52 18.92 -14.67 -8.91
CA THR A 52 19.13 -13.36 -9.54
C THR A 52 17.82 -12.75 -10.02
N ASN A 53 16.97 -13.56 -10.66
CA ASN A 53 15.65 -13.15 -11.13
C ASN A 53 14.75 -12.74 -9.95
N LEU A 54 14.77 -13.49 -8.84
CA LEU A 54 14.02 -13.18 -7.62
C LEU A 54 14.45 -11.84 -7.02
N LYS A 55 15.76 -11.58 -6.88
CA LYS A 55 16.24 -10.26 -6.39
C LYS A 55 15.79 -9.11 -7.30
N THR A 56 15.86 -9.32 -8.61
CA THR A 56 15.44 -8.33 -9.61
C THR A 56 13.94 -8.05 -9.52
N LEU A 57 13.13 -9.10 -9.36
CA LEU A 57 11.70 -8.99 -9.16
C LEU A 57 11.38 -8.18 -7.90
N LEU A 58 11.97 -8.52 -6.75
CA LEU A 58 11.72 -7.83 -5.48
C LEU A 58 12.10 -6.35 -5.54
N ALA A 59 13.24 -6.01 -6.15
CA ALA A 59 13.64 -4.62 -6.36
C ALA A 59 12.64 -3.86 -7.26
N SER A 60 12.17 -4.52 -8.34
CA SER A 60 11.18 -3.94 -9.25
C SER A 60 9.84 -3.70 -8.57
N LEU A 61 9.35 -4.65 -7.77
CA LEU A 61 8.10 -4.51 -7.03
C LEU A 61 8.20 -3.38 -6.01
N SER A 62 9.29 -3.33 -5.23
CA SER A 62 9.53 -2.29 -4.23
C SER A 62 9.60 -0.89 -4.85
N SER A 63 10.29 -0.72 -5.98
CA SER A 63 10.34 0.55 -6.69
C SER A 63 8.97 0.97 -7.24
N ASN A 64 8.16 0.02 -7.71
CA ASN A 64 6.82 0.35 -8.24
C ASN A 64 5.80 0.60 -7.12
N ALA A 65 6.01 0.09 -5.91
CA ALA A 65 5.12 0.34 -4.78
C ALA A 65 5.05 1.82 -4.40
N ALA A 66 6.18 2.54 -4.49
CA ALA A 66 6.23 3.96 -4.19
C ALA A 66 5.54 4.85 -5.25
N ASP A 67 5.49 4.38 -6.50
CA ASP A 67 5.15 5.23 -7.65
C ASP A 67 3.84 4.82 -8.36
N ASN A 68 3.27 3.66 -8.05
CA ASN A 68 2.11 3.15 -8.78
C ASN A 68 0.77 3.57 -8.13
N PRO A 69 0.01 4.51 -8.73
CA PRO A 69 -1.22 5.03 -8.13
C PRO A 69 -2.33 3.99 -7.96
N ASP A 70 -2.26 2.86 -8.66
CA ASP A 70 -3.27 1.81 -8.58
C ASP A 70 -3.15 0.97 -7.29
N GLY A 71 -2.08 1.16 -6.52
CA GLY A 71 -1.81 0.38 -5.30
C GLY A 71 -1.58 -1.11 -5.59
N PHE A 72 -1.30 -1.47 -6.83
CA PHE A 72 -1.12 -2.83 -7.29
C PHE A 72 -0.14 -2.86 -8.47
N TYR A 73 0.75 -3.86 -8.48
CA TYR A 73 1.61 -4.11 -9.61
C TYR A 73 2.01 -5.58 -9.63
N SER A 74 2.13 -6.15 -10.83
CA SER A 74 2.62 -7.52 -11.03
C SER A 74 3.73 -7.52 -12.08
N ARG A 75 4.69 -8.43 -11.90
CA ARG A 75 5.80 -8.59 -12.84
C ARG A 75 6.30 -10.02 -12.84
N SER A 76 6.80 -10.44 -13.99
CA SER A 76 7.58 -11.66 -14.15
C SER A 76 9.00 -11.34 -14.61
N ILE A 77 9.98 -12.06 -14.09
CA ILE A 77 11.39 -11.99 -14.53
C ILE A 77 11.83 -13.37 -14.98
N GLY A 78 12.30 -13.49 -16.21
CA GLY A 78 12.69 -14.74 -16.85
C GLY A 78 12.15 -14.84 -18.27
N ASP A 79 12.47 -15.94 -18.94
CA ASP A 79 12.19 -16.22 -20.35
C ASP A 79 11.25 -17.42 -20.55
N GLY A 80 10.48 -17.78 -19.52
CA GLY A 80 9.56 -18.93 -19.56
C GLY A 80 10.23 -20.26 -19.23
N THR A 81 11.49 -20.24 -18.76
CA THR A 81 12.20 -21.40 -18.23
C THR A 81 11.95 -21.60 -16.73
N ASN A 82 12.56 -22.64 -16.14
CA ASN A 82 12.49 -22.96 -14.70
C ASN A 82 13.02 -21.85 -13.79
N ASP A 83 13.77 -20.87 -14.33
CA ASP A 83 14.29 -19.74 -13.58
C ASP A 83 13.31 -18.55 -13.55
N THR A 84 12.15 -18.66 -14.20
CA THR A 84 11.16 -17.59 -14.23
C THR A 84 10.51 -17.41 -12.85
N VAL A 85 10.50 -16.18 -12.37
CA VAL A 85 9.84 -15.79 -11.13
C VAL A 85 8.66 -14.88 -11.42
N TYR A 86 7.59 -15.05 -10.67
CA TYR A 86 6.38 -14.25 -10.74
C TYR A 86 6.12 -13.63 -9.38
N GLY A 87 5.64 -12.39 -9.36
CA GLY A 87 5.25 -11.75 -8.13
C GLY A 87 4.42 -10.50 -8.36
N LEU A 88 3.82 -10.05 -7.27
CA LEU A 88 3.00 -8.85 -7.22
C LEU A 88 3.07 -8.24 -5.83
N PHE A 89 2.66 -6.98 -5.72
CA PHE A 89 2.27 -6.38 -4.44
C PHE A 89 0.83 -5.87 -4.52
N LEU A 90 0.22 -5.69 -3.35
CA LEU A 90 -1.08 -5.05 -3.19
C LEU A 90 -1.04 -4.19 -1.93
N CYS A 91 -1.15 -2.88 -2.12
CA CYS A 91 -1.28 -1.91 -1.03
C CYS A 91 -2.68 -1.99 -0.42
N ARG A 92 -2.81 -1.55 0.83
CA ARG A 92 -4.13 -1.35 1.45
C ARG A 92 -4.80 -0.13 0.80
N GLY A 93 -6.05 -0.28 0.35
CA GLY A 93 -6.73 0.74 -0.47
C GLY A 93 -7.12 2.05 0.24
N ASP A 94 -7.01 2.09 1.57
CA ASP A 94 -7.25 3.28 2.41
C ASP A 94 -5.96 4.05 2.74
N LEU A 95 -4.80 3.63 2.23
CA LEU A 95 -3.51 4.30 2.45
C LEU A 95 -3.17 5.28 1.32
N ASN A 96 -2.45 6.34 1.66
CA ASN A 96 -1.75 7.15 0.68
C ASN A 96 -0.68 6.31 -0.02
N ILE A 97 -0.46 6.54 -1.32
CA ILE A 97 0.50 5.74 -2.11
C ILE A 97 1.92 5.77 -1.54
N SER A 98 2.33 6.89 -0.95
CA SER A 98 3.63 7.04 -0.29
C SER A 98 3.81 6.15 0.95
N SER A 99 2.74 5.53 1.45
CA SER A 99 2.75 4.67 2.65
C SER A 99 2.68 3.17 2.33
N CYS A 100 2.66 2.77 1.06
CA CYS A 100 2.48 1.38 0.61
C CYS A 100 3.64 0.41 0.97
#